data_AF-A0A7C5MB74-F1
#
_entry.id   AF-A0A7C5MB74-F1
#
_cell.length_a   1.000
_cell.length_b   1.000
_cell.length_c   1.000
_cell.angle_alpha   90.00
_cell.angle_beta   90.00
_cell.angle_gamma   90.00
#
_symmetry.space_group_name_H-M   'P 1'
#
loop_
_entity.id
_entity.type
_entity.pdbx_description
1 polymer ?
#
loop_
_entity_poly.entity_id
_entity_poly.type
_entity_poly.pdbx_seq_one_letter_code
_entity_poly.pdbx_strand_id
1 'polypeptide(L)' 'MVKLTFYGGVGEIGGNKILLEDGDCRIFLDFGVSFSRRSKYFEEFLPPRTANGIGDFLATNLIPDIRGVYREDLLVHLGR' A
#
# COMPACT_ATOMS: atom_id res chain seq x y z
N MET A 1 9.30 -16.12 16.33
CA MET A 1 8.85 -17.03 15.26
C MET A 1 8.69 -16.15 14.05
N VAL A 2 9.42 -16.48 12.98
CA VAL A 2 9.42 -15.69 11.77
C VAL A 2 8.08 -15.84 11.04
N LYS A 3 7.46 -14.74 10.66
CA LYS A 3 6.22 -14.68 9.87
C LYS A 3 6.39 -13.75 8.68
N LEU A 4 5.91 -14.19 7.52
CA LEU A 4 5.84 -13.39 6.30
C LEU A 4 4.37 -13.15 5.95
N THR A 5 3.99 -11.88 5.75
CA THR A 5 2.69 -11.48 5.24
C THR A 5 2.87 -10.78 3.89
N PHE A 6 2.21 -11.29 2.86
CA PHE A 6 2.33 -10.76 1.49
C PHE A 6 1.13 -9.85 1.18
N TYR A 7 1.38 -8.55 1.06
CA TYR A 7 0.37 -7.54 0.73
C TYR A 7 0.29 -7.24 -0.78
N GLY A 8 1.27 -7.69 -1.56
CA GLY A 8 1.30 -7.52 -3.02
C GLY A 8 2.43 -8.34 -3.66
N GLY A 9 2.40 -8.47 -4.99
CA GLY A 9 3.35 -9.32 -5.73
C GLY A 9 3.00 -10.82 -5.73
N VAL A 10 1.81 -11.20 -5.28
CA VAL A 10 1.33 -12.59 -5.31
C VAL A 10 0.48 -12.81 -6.56
N GLY A 11 0.93 -13.68 -7.46
CA GLY A 11 0.21 -13.96 -8.72
C GLY A 11 0.20 -12.80 -9.71
N GLU A 12 1.10 -11.83 -9.55
CA GLU A 12 1.25 -10.68 -10.44
C GLU A 12 2.74 -10.32 -10.65
N ILE A 13 3.03 -9.54 -11.69
CA ILE A 13 4.37 -8.96 -11.91
C ILE A 13 4.39 -7.55 -11.29
N GLY A 14 5.34 -7.31 -10.39
CA GLY A 14 5.47 -6.04 -9.66
C GLY A 14 4.52 -5.94 -8.47
N GLY A 15 4.48 -4.78 -7.82
CA GLY A 15 3.59 -4.57 -6.67
C GLY A 15 4.04 -5.18 -5.36
N ASN A 16 5.29 -5.67 -5.26
CA ASN A 16 5.81 -6.35 -4.08
C ASN A 16 5.69 -5.47 -2.83
N LYS A 17 5.10 -6.05 -1.79
CA LYS A 17 4.91 -5.45 -0.48
C LYS A 17 4.87 -6.58 0.54
N ILE A 18 5.95 -6.76 1.30
CA ILE A 18 6.11 -7.93 2.16
C ILE A 18 6.42 -7.46 3.57
N LEU A 19 5.62 -7.88 4.54
CA LEU A 19 5.90 -7.66 5.95
C LEU A 19 6.57 -8.90 6.53
N LEU A 20 7.81 -8.71 7.01
CA LEU A 20 8.56 -9.67 7.81
C LEU A 20 8.40 -9.31 9.28
N GLU A 21 7.97 -10.28 10.09
CA GLU A 21 7.82 -10.16 11.54
C GLU A 21 8.66 -11.22 12.24
N ASP A 22 9.46 -10.83 13.23
CA ASP A 22 10.12 -11.75 14.17
C ASP A 22 10.24 -11.13 15.57
N GLY A 23 9.46 -11.66 16.52
CA GLY A 23 9.31 -11.05 17.84
C GLY A 23 8.69 -9.65 17.73
N ASP A 24 9.33 -8.67 18.35
CA ASP A 24 8.90 -7.26 18.28
C ASP A 24 9.45 -6.52 17.04
N CYS A 25 10.32 -7.18 16.26
CA CYS A 25 10.88 -6.60 15.05
C CYS A 25 9.90 -6.76 13.88
N ARG A 26 9.70 -5.67 13.14
CA ARG A 26 8.90 -5.63 11.91
C ARG A 26 9.67 -4.89 10.83
N ILE A 27 9.82 -5.53 9.68
CA ILE A 27 10.47 -4.95 8.50
C ILE A 27 9.48 -5.02 7.34
N PHE A 28 9.19 -3.87 6.74
CA PHE A 28 8.40 -3.80 5.52
C PHE A 28 9.33 -3.70 4.31
N LEU A 29 9.30 -4.72 3.46
CA LEU A 29 10.16 -4.86 2.29
C LEU A 29 9.41 -4.43 1.04
N ASP A 30 10.02 -3.49 0.31
CA ASP A 30 9.52 -2.88 -0.92
C ASP A 30 8.20 -2.09 -0.72
N PHE A 31 7.90 -1.22 -1.68
CA PHE A 31 6.66 -0.46 -1.74
C PHE A 31 6.17 -0.32 -3.19
N GLY A 32 6.39 -1.38 -3.98
CA GLY A 32 6.12 -1.38 -5.42
C GLY A 32 4.65 -1.16 -5.77
N VAL A 33 4.38 -0.56 -6.91
CA VAL A 33 3.01 -0.33 -7.40
C VAL A 33 2.49 -1.57 -8.14
N SER A 34 1.29 -2.04 -7.78
CA SER A 34 0.60 -3.07 -8.56
C SER A 34 -0.07 -2.41 -9.77
N PHE A 35 0.52 -2.60 -10.96
CA PHE A 35 -0.06 -2.08 -12.20
C PHE A 35 -1.38 -2.76 -12.54
N SER A 36 -1.49 -4.07 -12.26
CA SER A 36 -2.70 -4.87 -12.48
C SER A 36 -3.89 -4.37 -11.66
N ARG A 37 -3.63 -3.89 -10.43
CA ARG A 37 -4.64 -3.30 -9.57
C ARG A 37 -4.91 -1.85 -9.92
N ARG A 38 -3.87 -1.09 -10.27
CA ARG A 38 -4.00 0.32 -10.65
C ARG A 38 -4.91 0.49 -11.85
N SER A 39 -4.74 -0.33 -12.88
CA SER A 39 -5.52 -0.27 -14.12
C SER A 39 -7.00 -0.63 -13.95
N LYS A 40 -7.42 -1.20 -12.80
CA LYS A 40 -8.84 -1.46 -12.51
C LYS A 40 -9.61 -0.22 -12.09
N TYR A 41 -8.91 0.80 -11.59
CA TYR A 41 -9.53 1.97 -10.96
C TYR A 41 -9.07 3.30 -11.55
N PHE A 42 -7.88 3.32 -12.16
CA PHE A 42 -7.25 4.53 -12.66
C PHE A 42 -6.75 4.34 -14.08
N GLU A 43 -6.90 5.38 -14.88
CA GLU A 43 -6.44 5.49 -16.27
C GLU A 43 -5.71 6.82 -16.46
N GLU A 44 -5.15 7.04 -17.65
CA GLU A 44 -4.40 8.27 -17.99
C GLU A 44 -5.18 9.55 -17.65
N PHE A 45 -6.47 9.57 -18.00
CA PHE A 45 -7.36 10.71 -17.76
C PHE A 45 -8.24 10.55 -16.50
N LEU A 46 -8.02 9.50 -15.72
CA LEU A 46 -8.72 9.27 -14.45
C LEU A 46 -7.71 8.94 -13.34
N PRO A 47 -6.90 9.92 -12.89
CA PRO A 47 -5.96 9.71 -11.81
C PRO A 47 -6.65 9.67 -10.43
N PRO A 48 -5.96 9.18 -9.39
CA PRO A 48 -6.37 9.38 -8.00
C PRO A 48 -6.60 10.85 -7.69
N ARG A 49 -7.59 11.13 -6.84
CA ARG A 49 -7.96 12.50 -6.46
C ARG A 49 -6.84 13.10 -5.62
N THR A 50 -6.18 14.14 -6.14
CA THR A 50 -5.10 14.85 -5.44
C THR A 50 -5.52 15.32 -4.04
N ALA A 51 -6.74 15.84 -3.92
CA ALA A 51 -7.27 16.34 -2.65
C ALA A 51 -7.53 15.22 -1.60
N ASN A 52 -7.62 13.95 -2.02
CA ASN A 52 -7.82 12.82 -1.12
C ASN A 52 -6.49 12.16 -0.68
N GLY A 53 -5.35 12.74 -1.04
CA GLY A 53 -4.03 12.25 -0.64
C GLY A 53 -3.85 10.76 -0.90
N ILE A 54 -3.52 9.99 0.15
CA ILE A 54 -3.36 8.54 0.02
C ILE A 54 -4.68 7.73 0.12
N GLY A 55 -5.81 8.39 0.40
CA GLY A 55 -7.09 7.75 0.67
C GLY A 55 -7.61 6.89 -0.48
N ASP A 56 -7.42 7.33 -1.73
CA ASP A 56 -7.82 6.54 -2.91
C ASP A 56 -6.98 5.27 -3.05
N PHE A 57 -5.70 5.32 -2.71
CA PHE A 57 -4.84 4.14 -2.76
C PHE A 57 -5.18 3.13 -1.66
N LEU A 58 -5.55 3.61 -0.46
CA LEU A 58 -6.05 2.76 0.63
C LEU A 58 -7.40 2.13 0.24
N ALA A 59 -8.35 2.93 -0.24
CA ALA A 59 -9.68 2.46 -0.63
C ALA A 59 -9.65 1.42 -1.76
N THR A 60 -8.69 1.54 -2.69
CA THR A 60 -8.52 0.60 -3.80
C THR A 60 -7.59 -0.57 -3.47
N ASN A 61 -7.03 -0.64 -2.25
CA ASN A 61 -6.01 -1.60 -1.83
C ASN A 61 -4.76 -1.59 -2.73
N LEU A 62 -4.42 -0.45 -3.34
CA LEU A 62 -3.14 -0.27 -4.02
C LEU A 62 -1.97 -0.22 -3.04
N ILE A 63 -2.24 0.31 -1.84
CA ILE A 63 -1.33 0.29 -0.70
C ILE A 63 -2.06 -0.32 0.50
N PRO A 64 -1.37 -1.10 1.36
CA PRO A 64 -2.01 -1.82 2.45
C PRO A 64 -2.27 -0.93 3.66
N ASP A 65 -3.37 -1.12 4.37
CA ASP A 65 -3.62 -0.33 5.58
C ASP A 65 -2.80 -0.84 6.79
N ILE A 66 -1.60 -0.29 6.97
CA ILE A 66 -0.65 -0.70 8.02
C ILE A 66 -0.24 0.52 8.83
N ARG A 67 -0.45 0.44 10.15
CA ARG A 67 -0.06 1.50 11.08
C ARG A 67 1.46 1.62 11.16
N GLY A 68 1.97 2.85 11.12
CA GLY A 68 3.39 3.17 11.30
C GLY A 68 4.26 3.04 10.04
N VAL A 69 3.68 2.64 8.90
CA VAL A 69 4.40 2.58 7.61
C VAL A 69 4.28 3.88 6.81
N TYR A 70 3.18 4.60 6.99
CA TYR A 70 2.92 5.87 6.31
C TYR A 70 3.38 7.06 7.12
N ARG A 71 3.78 8.12 6.41
CA ARG A 71 4.01 9.42 7.03
C ARG A 71 2.70 9.98 7.57
N GLU A 72 2.73 10.51 8.79
CA GLU A 72 1.56 11.01 9.49
C GLU A 72 0.89 12.19 8.77
N ASP A 73 1.67 13.05 8.10
CA ASP A 73 1.14 14.19 7.34
C ASP A 73 0.25 13.78 6.16
N LEU A 74 0.41 12.55 5.65
CA LEU A 74 -0.44 11.99 4.60
C LEU A 74 -1.78 11.45 5.14
N LEU A 75 -1.89 11.28 6.46
CA LEU A 75 -3.03 10.66 7.15
C LEU A 75 -3.97 11.67 7.81
N VAL A 76 -3.48 12.87 8.15
CA VAL A 76 -4.24 13.90 8.89
C VAL A 76 -5.62 14.18 8.27
N HIS A 77 -5.69 14.31 6.95
CA HIS A 77 -6.94 14.61 6.24
C HIS A 77 -7.93 13.44 6.19
N LEU A 78 -7.47 12.22 6.52
CA LEU A 78 -8.29 11.01 6.62
C LEU A 78 -8.84 10.78 8.04
N GLY A 79 -8.54 11.69 8.99
CA GLY A 79 -8.97 11.57 10.39
C GLY A 79 -8.20 10.48 11.17
N ARG A 80 -6.93 10.25 10.81
CA ARG A 80 -6.08 9.19 11.34
C ARG A 80 -4.80 9.74 11.96
#